data_AF-A0ABC8TIE5-F1
#
_entry.id   AF-A0ABC8TIE5-F1
#
_cell.length_a   1.000
_cell.length_b   1.000
_cell.length_c   1.000
_cell.angle_alpha   90.00
_cell.angle_beta   90.00
_cell.angle_gamma   90.00
#
_symmetry.space_group_name_H-M   'P 1'
#
loop_
_entity.id
_entity.type
_entity.pdbx_description
1 polymer ?
#
loop_
_entity_poly.entity_id
_entity_poly.type
_entity_poly.pdbx_seq_one_letter_code
_entity_poly.pdbx_strand_id
1 'polypeptide(L)'
;MASAPFLASLLFLLLTTALSTSRQVLDHQQEQLGFRVGLKHVDSGHNFTKLQSVQRSIHRDKIRIKRYGAMATTPPIDNIQAPVHVGNGEFLMEFSIGTPRLPFYAIMDTGSDLIWTQCTPCMECFDQPTQIFDPKKSSTCSNISCSSELCKDMDYFKCNNGCKYLYMYGDESSTQGFMAMDTFTFGDLGYDPVSIPNIGFGCGVNNQGTGLGQGSGLVGLGRGPLSLISQLGLKKFSYCLTSIGENKTSSLLLGSIADLNYTTSSVGILQGTSLIQNPFQPSFYYVYLEGITVGETLLPISKTTFKIGEDGSGGMIIDSGTTITYIQEDAFGLIKKEFIRQMKLRRSQEDSIGLDLCFDLPTDDTPEITVPKLKFHFKGMDLELPGENYMIVDTKMGVVCLAMAASSGMSIFGNIQQQNLLVFHDLEKETVSFLPTQCDLL
;
A
#
# COMPACT_ATOMS: atom_id res chain seq x y z
N MET A 1 21.74 -71.48 -52.04
CA MET A 1 20.40 -71.68 -51.43
C MET A 1 20.22 -70.59 -50.40
N ALA A 2 19.17 -69.77 -50.56
CA ALA A 2 18.53 -68.81 -49.63
C ALA A 2 19.46 -67.93 -48.75
N SER A 3 19.31 -66.61 -48.68
CA SER A 3 18.07 -65.84 -48.47
C SER A 3 18.27 -64.33 -48.72
N ALA A 4 17.13 -63.69 -48.98
CA ALA A 4 16.85 -62.38 -49.58
C ALA A 4 17.10 -61.13 -48.66
N PRO A 5 16.92 -59.89 -49.18
CA PRO A 5 17.51 -58.65 -48.68
C PRO A 5 16.59 -57.84 -47.74
N PHE A 6 17.17 -56.92 -46.96
CA PHE A 6 16.43 -55.99 -46.10
C PHE A 6 16.13 -54.66 -46.79
N LEU A 7 14.85 -54.30 -46.73
CA LEU A 7 14.23 -53.06 -47.19
C LEU A 7 14.65 -51.83 -46.37
N ALA A 8 14.65 -50.69 -47.07
CA ALA A 8 14.64 -49.35 -46.51
C ALA A 8 13.30 -49.02 -45.82
N SER A 9 13.35 -48.30 -44.70
CA SER A 9 12.23 -47.52 -44.16
C SER A 9 12.75 -46.27 -43.45
N LEU A 10 12.43 -45.11 -44.03
CA LEU A 10 12.55 -43.77 -43.43
C LEU A 10 11.49 -43.64 -42.33
N LEU A 11 11.87 -43.35 -41.09
CA LEU A 11 10.95 -42.97 -40.03
C LEU A 11 11.03 -41.45 -39.81
N PHE A 12 10.03 -40.71 -40.28
CA PHE A 12 9.80 -39.33 -39.87
C PHE A 12 9.19 -39.33 -38.46
N LEU A 13 9.94 -38.88 -37.45
CA LEU A 13 9.37 -38.53 -36.14
C LEU A 13 8.76 -37.13 -36.22
N LEU A 14 7.43 -37.06 -36.28
CA LEU A 14 6.66 -35.87 -35.94
C LEU A 14 6.77 -35.66 -34.42
N LEU A 15 7.62 -34.74 -33.98
CA LEU A 15 7.50 -34.16 -32.63
C LEU A 15 6.29 -33.22 -32.62
N THR A 16 5.13 -33.73 -32.22
CA THR A 16 4.03 -32.88 -31.78
C THR A 16 4.38 -32.35 -30.39
N THR A 17 4.70 -31.06 -30.30
CA THR A 17 4.74 -30.31 -29.04
C THR A 17 3.33 -30.30 -28.45
N ALA A 18 3.03 -31.23 -27.55
CA ALA A 18 1.87 -31.15 -26.68
C ALA A 18 2.12 -30.03 -25.66
N LEU A 19 1.87 -28.77 -26.05
CA LEU A 19 1.68 -27.68 -25.11
C LEU A 19 0.46 -28.04 -24.25
N SER A 20 0.70 -28.23 -22.96
CA SER A 20 -0.30 -28.63 -21.97
C SER A 20 -1.48 -27.66 -21.96
N THR A 21 -2.63 -28.11 -22.45
CA THR A 21 -3.91 -27.38 -22.41
C THR A 21 -4.29 -26.98 -20.99
N SER A 22 -3.80 -27.69 -19.96
CA SER A 22 -4.02 -27.35 -18.55
C SER A 22 -3.30 -26.08 -18.10
N ARG A 23 -2.12 -25.74 -18.66
CA ARG A 23 -1.44 -24.48 -18.34
C ARG A 23 -2.15 -23.29 -18.97
N GLN A 24 -2.63 -23.43 -20.20
CA GLN A 24 -3.40 -22.38 -20.87
C GLN A 24 -4.75 -22.12 -20.17
N VAL A 25 -5.41 -23.15 -19.63
CA VAL A 25 -6.66 -22.97 -18.86
C VAL A 25 -6.43 -22.28 -17.52
N LEU A 26 -5.32 -22.57 -16.83
CA LEU A 26 -4.92 -21.87 -15.59
C LEU A 26 -4.56 -20.41 -15.85
N ASP A 27 -3.75 -20.13 -16.88
CA ASP A 27 -3.44 -18.75 -17.30
C ASP A 27 -4.71 -17.98 -17.69
N HIS A 28 -5.63 -18.62 -18.43
CA HIS A 28 -6.84 -17.97 -18.89
C HIS A 28 -7.88 -17.75 -17.77
N GLN A 29 -7.92 -18.62 -16.74
CA GLN A 29 -8.70 -18.35 -15.53
C GLN A 29 -8.11 -17.21 -14.69
N GLN A 30 -6.78 -17.06 -14.69
CA GLN A 30 -6.07 -16.00 -13.98
C GLN A 30 -6.26 -14.63 -14.65
N GLU A 31 -6.34 -14.58 -15.99
CA GLU A 31 -6.73 -13.38 -16.74
C GLU A 31 -8.18 -12.92 -16.47
N GLN A 32 -9.08 -13.84 -16.12
CA GLN A 32 -10.49 -13.53 -15.85
C GLN A 32 -10.80 -13.22 -14.38
N LEU A 33 -9.91 -13.58 -13.45
CA LEU A 33 -10.11 -13.32 -12.02
C LEU A 33 -10.24 -11.82 -11.78
N GLY A 34 -11.42 -11.38 -11.34
CA GLY A 34 -11.67 -10.01 -10.98
C GLY A 34 -12.67 -9.93 -9.84
N PHE A 35 -12.33 -9.16 -8.82
CA PHE A 35 -13.18 -9.00 -7.64
C PHE A 35 -12.92 -7.69 -6.94
N ARG A 36 -13.92 -7.24 -6.19
CA ARG A 36 -13.92 -5.99 -5.44
C ARG A 36 -13.84 -6.30 -3.96
N VAL A 37 -13.15 -5.43 -3.23
CA VAL A 37 -13.05 -5.48 -1.78
C VAL A 37 -13.38 -4.12 -1.19
N GLY A 38 -14.26 -4.12 -0.19
CA GLY A 38 -14.59 -2.93 0.58
C GLY A 38 -13.43 -2.53 1.49
N LEU A 39 -13.15 -1.23 1.52
CA LEU A 39 -12.16 -0.62 2.38
C LEU A 39 -12.83 0.39 3.32
N LYS A 40 -12.36 0.48 4.56
CA LYS A 40 -12.80 1.52 5.52
C LYS A 40 -11.60 2.17 6.17
N HIS A 41 -11.63 3.49 6.30
CA HIS A 41 -10.63 4.18 7.09
C HIS A 41 -10.68 3.71 8.56
N VAL A 42 -9.54 3.56 9.23
CA VAL A 42 -9.47 3.09 10.63
C VAL A 42 -10.33 3.92 11.60
N ASP A 43 -10.42 5.22 11.36
CA ASP A 43 -11.25 6.13 12.18
C ASP A 43 -12.72 6.23 11.71
N SER A 44 -13.15 5.42 10.73
CA SER A 44 -14.53 5.44 10.24
C SER A 44 -15.52 5.11 11.36
N GLY A 45 -16.52 5.97 11.57
CA GLY A 45 -17.50 5.82 12.65
C GLY A 45 -17.06 6.42 14.00
N HIS A 46 -15.83 6.91 14.11
CA HIS A 46 -15.39 7.71 15.25
C HIS A 46 -15.71 9.20 15.05
N ASN A 47 -15.89 9.94 16.14
CA ASN A 47 -16.18 11.38 16.11
C ASN A 47 -14.90 12.22 16.21
N PHE A 48 -13.96 11.99 15.28
CA PHE A 48 -12.72 12.76 15.18
C PHE A 48 -12.83 13.82 14.09
N THR A 49 -12.15 14.96 14.28
CA THR A 49 -11.92 15.89 13.16
C THR A 49 -10.87 15.33 12.20
N LYS A 50 -10.84 15.84 10.96
CA LYS A 50 -9.80 15.47 9.98
C LYS A 50 -8.39 15.65 10.56
N LEU A 51 -8.17 16.76 11.28
CA LEU A 51 -6.89 17.03 11.92
C LEU A 51 -6.58 16.04 13.05
N GLN A 52 -7.56 15.66 13.87
CA GLN A 52 -7.35 14.67 14.92
C GLN A 52 -6.96 13.29 14.35
N SER A 53 -7.60 12.87 13.26
CA SER A 53 -7.21 11.64 12.55
C SER A 53 -5.79 11.73 12.00
N VAL A 54 -5.43 12.87 11.38
CA VAL A 54 -4.06 13.10 10.91
C VAL A 54 -3.05 13.10 12.07
N GLN A 55 -3.32 13.80 13.17
CA GLN A 55 -2.45 13.83 14.36
C GLN A 55 -2.18 12.43 14.92
N ARG A 56 -3.21 11.57 14.92
CA ARG A 56 -3.10 10.18 15.34
C ARG A 56 -2.19 9.37 14.42
N SER A 57 -2.06 9.71 13.14
CA SER A 57 -1.18 9.02 12.18
C SER A 57 0.29 9.44 12.26
N ILE A 58 0.54 10.74 12.48
CA ILE A 58 1.85 11.38 12.25
C ILE A 58 2.99 10.73 13.05
N HIS A 59 2.72 10.27 14.28
CA HIS A 59 3.77 9.69 15.11
C HIS A 59 4.37 8.43 14.47
N ARG A 60 3.50 7.52 14.00
CA ARG A 60 3.89 6.27 13.35
C ARG A 60 4.59 6.53 12.02
N ASP A 61 4.07 7.45 11.23
CA ASP A 61 4.66 7.82 9.94
C ASP A 61 6.07 8.44 10.12
N LYS A 62 6.29 9.27 11.15
CA LYS A 62 7.62 9.83 11.47
C LYS A 62 8.67 8.75 11.82
N ILE A 63 8.26 7.68 12.50
CA ILE A 63 9.14 6.52 12.75
C ILE A 63 9.44 5.80 11.43
N ARG A 64 8.39 5.57 10.62
CA ARG A 64 8.49 4.91 9.32
C ARG A 64 9.55 5.51 8.41
N ILE A 65 9.51 6.83 8.26
CA ILE A 65 10.41 7.57 7.38
C ILE A 65 11.87 7.49 7.84
N LYS A 66 12.12 7.57 9.15
CA LYS A 66 13.48 7.43 9.70
C LYS A 66 14.07 6.07 9.36
N ARG A 67 13.25 5.01 9.50
CA ARG A 67 13.71 3.65 9.19
C ARG A 67 13.91 3.42 7.70
N TYR A 68 13.04 3.91 6.82
CA TYR A 68 13.30 3.80 5.38
C TYR A 68 14.60 4.51 4.98
N GLY A 69 14.93 5.64 5.62
CA GLY A 69 16.26 6.26 5.48
C GLY A 69 17.39 5.36 5.97
N ALA A 70 17.22 4.69 7.12
CA ALA A 70 18.22 3.80 7.71
C ALA A 70 18.39 2.46 6.97
N MET A 71 17.32 1.90 6.39
CA MET A 71 17.33 0.65 5.63
C MET A 71 18.24 0.72 4.39
N ALA A 72 18.55 1.92 3.89
CA ALA A 72 19.55 2.12 2.84
C ALA A 72 21.01 2.02 3.34
N THR A 73 21.25 2.02 4.66
CA THR A 73 22.59 2.24 5.24
C THR A 73 23.03 1.23 6.31
N THR A 74 22.13 0.44 6.91
CA THR A 74 22.51 -0.46 8.02
C THR A 74 21.97 -1.89 7.88
N PRO A 75 22.77 -2.91 8.27
CA PRO A 75 22.27 -4.26 8.45
C PRO A 75 21.31 -4.35 9.67
N PRO A 76 20.47 -5.38 9.75
CA PRO A 76 19.38 -5.49 10.71
C PRO A 76 19.90 -5.93 12.10
N ILE A 77 19.28 -5.41 13.16
CA ILE A 77 19.70 -5.57 14.56
C ILE A 77 19.08 -6.83 15.19
N ASP A 78 19.88 -7.57 15.99
CA ASP A 78 19.55 -8.86 16.64
C ASP A 78 18.66 -8.79 17.91
N ASN A 79 18.27 -7.60 18.37
CA ASN A 79 17.42 -7.43 19.56
C ASN A 79 16.49 -6.23 19.38
N ILE A 80 15.18 -6.48 19.34
CA ILE A 80 14.19 -5.42 19.11
C ILE A 80 13.10 -5.52 20.18
N GLN A 81 13.05 -4.50 21.03
CA GLN A 81 11.84 -4.11 21.74
C GLN A 81 11.31 -2.88 21.02
N ALA A 82 10.16 -3.01 20.34
CA ALA A 82 9.51 -1.87 19.73
C ALA A 82 8.75 -1.07 20.81
N PRO A 83 9.08 0.21 21.08
CA PRO A 83 8.33 1.00 22.04
C PRO A 83 6.88 1.24 21.57
N VAL A 84 5.94 1.24 22.52
CA VAL A 84 4.50 1.35 22.24
C VAL A 84 4.07 2.83 22.17
N HIS A 85 3.69 3.32 20.99
CA HIS A 85 3.10 4.66 20.77
C HIS A 85 1.91 4.67 19.80
N VAL A 86 0.79 5.34 20.11
CA VAL A 86 -0.43 5.35 19.27
C VAL A 86 -0.18 5.83 17.82
N GLY A 87 -0.69 5.10 16.81
CA GLY A 87 -0.67 5.45 15.38
C GLY A 87 -1.99 5.08 14.69
N ASN A 88 -2.64 5.96 13.89
CA ASN A 88 -3.87 5.63 13.14
C ASN A 88 -4.02 6.54 11.91
N GLY A 89 -4.16 5.99 10.71
CA GLY A 89 -4.54 6.74 9.49
C GLY A 89 -4.61 5.93 8.20
N GLU A 90 -4.74 4.61 8.32
CA GLU A 90 -4.72 3.65 7.23
C GLU A 90 -6.14 3.23 6.80
N PHE A 91 -6.22 2.49 5.68
CA PHE A 91 -7.46 1.88 5.21
C PHE A 91 -7.42 0.38 5.47
N LEU A 92 -8.49 -0.12 6.10
CA LEU A 92 -8.68 -1.52 6.43
C LEU A 92 -9.45 -2.22 5.31
N MET A 93 -8.89 -3.31 4.82
CA MET A 93 -9.48 -4.26 3.91
C MET A 93 -10.32 -5.28 4.68
N GLU A 94 -11.55 -5.54 4.23
CA GLU A 94 -12.42 -6.59 4.76
C GLU A 94 -12.26 -7.90 3.97
N PHE A 95 -12.08 -9.01 4.68
CA PHE A 95 -11.97 -10.34 4.09
C PHE A 95 -12.27 -11.42 5.14
N SER A 96 -12.29 -12.68 4.74
CA SER A 96 -12.39 -13.81 5.67
C SER A 96 -11.33 -14.86 5.39
N ILE A 97 -10.92 -15.59 6.43
CA ILE A 97 -9.95 -16.69 6.34
C ILE A 97 -10.63 -17.98 6.82
N GLY A 98 -10.36 -19.08 6.11
CA GLY A 98 -10.61 -20.44 6.56
C GLY A 98 -11.96 -21.05 6.19
N THR A 99 -12.15 -22.30 6.59
CA THR A 99 -13.39 -23.07 6.42
C THR A 99 -13.77 -23.73 7.76
N PRO A 100 -14.81 -23.24 8.47
CA PRO A 100 -15.73 -22.16 8.09
C PRO A 100 -15.06 -20.78 8.03
N ARG A 101 -15.65 -19.87 7.26
CA ARG A 101 -15.13 -18.51 7.04
C ARG A 101 -15.17 -17.69 8.33
N LEU A 102 -14.04 -17.11 8.73
CA LEU A 102 -13.92 -16.20 9.86
C LEU A 102 -13.53 -14.80 9.36
N PRO A 103 -14.28 -13.72 9.70
CA PRO A 103 -14.04 -12.38 9.15
C PRO A 103 -12.87 -11.65 9.84
N PHE A 104 -12.14 -10.86 9.06
CA PHE A 104 -10.98 -10.07 9.46
C PHE A 104 -10.99 -8.69 8.79
N TYR A 105 -10.35 -7.73 9.46
CA TYR A 105 -10.00 -6.43 8.91
C TYR A 105 -8.49 -6.27 9.01
N ALA A 106 -7.81 -5.88 7.94
CA ALA A 106 -6.35 -5.70 7.96
C ALA A 106 -5.94 -4.48 7.14
N ILE A 107 -4.82 -3.87 7.49
CA ILE A 107 -4.30 -2.69 6.78
C ILE A 107 -3.99 -3.06 5.33
N MET A 108 -4.50 -2.29 4.37
CA MET A 108 -4.11 -2.37 2.96
C MET A 108 -2.83 -1.56 2.74
N ASP A 109 -1.75 -2.22 2.34
CA ASP A 109 -0.43 -1.58 2.30
C ASP A 109 0.32 -1.85 0.99
N THR A 110 0.47 -0.83 0.15
CA THR A 110 1.32 -0.91 -1.06
C THR A 110 2.82 -0.77 -0.76
N GLY A 111 3.19 -0.44 0.48
CA GLY A 111 4.55 -0.29 0.98
C GLY A 111 5.14 -1.56 1.60
N SER A 112 4.51 -2.73 1.47
CA SER A 112 5.07 -4.01 1.93
C SER A 112 4.46 -5.23 1.24
N ASP A 113 5.07 -6.41 1.43
CA ASP A 113 4.64 -7.64 0.77
C ASP A 113 3.85 -8.58 1.68
N LEU A 114 4.24 -8.78 2.95
CA LEU A 114 3.66 -9.84 3.76
C LEU A 114 2.16 -9.64 4.07
N ILE A 115 1.34 -10.63 3.72
CA ILE A 115 0.00 -10.84 4.29
C ILE A 115 0.14 -11.55 5.64
N TRP A 116 -0.43 -11.03 6.71
CA TRP A 116 -0.43 -11.72 8.01
C TRP A 116 -1.61 -11.34 8.91
N THR A 117 -1.91 -12.22 9.87
CA THR A 117 -2.85 -11.97 10.97
C THR A 117 -2.38 -12.62 12.27
N GLN A 118 -3.00 -12.29 13.41
CA GLN A 118 -2.68 -12.92 14.68
C GLN A 118 -3.29 -14.33 14.76
N CYS A 119 -2.48 -15.32 15.17
CA CYS A 119 -2.89 -16.71 15.27
C CYS A 119 -2.72 -17.29 16.68
N THR A 120 -3.49 -18.32 17.01
CA THR A 120 -3.35 -19.05 18.27
C THR A 120 -2.24 -20.13 18.20
N PRO A 121 -1.50 -20.40 19.30
CA PRO A 121 -1.50 -19.62 20.54
C PRO A 121 -0.80 -18.27 20.34
N CYS A 122 -1.45 -17.20 20.77
CA CYS A 122 -0.81 -15.89 20.81
C CYS A 122 0.06 -15.80 22.09
N MET A 123 1.33 -15.48 21.93
CA MET A 123 2.28 -15.26 23.02
C MET A 123 2.35 -13.79 23.43
N GLU A 124 2.45 -12.89 22.45
CA GLU A 124 2.50 -11.45 22.65
C GLU A 124 1.75 -10.80 21.48
N CYS A 125 0.55 -10.29 21.72
CA CYS A 125 -0.31 -9.71 20.68
C CYS A 125 -1.02 -8.48 21.20
N PHE A 126 -1.47 -7.64 20.29
CA PHE A 126 -2.40 -6.57 20.60
C PHE A 126 -3.84 -7.08 20.56
N ASP A 127 -4.73 -6.35 21.24
CA ASP A 127 -6.17 -6.54 21.09
C ASP A 127 -6.59 -6.17 19.67
N GLN A 128 -7.38 -7.04 19.04
CA GLN A 128 -7.93 -6.85 17.70
C GLN A 128 -9.46 -6.91 17.73
N PRO A 129 -10.18 -6.29 16.78
CA PRO A 129 -11.64 -6.24 16.79
C PRO A 129 -12.31 -7.57 16.41
N THR A 130 -11.54 -8.54 15.89
CA THR A 130 -12.04 -9.84 15.42
C THR A 130 -11.48 -10.98 16.26
N GLN A 131 -11.95 -12.20 16.06
CA GLN A 131 -11.38 -13.36 16.76
C GLN A 131 -9.97 -13.66 16.22
N ILE A 132 -9.00 -13.91 17.12
CA ILE A 132 -7.67 -14.40 16.76
C ILE A 132 -7.83 -15.73 16.00
N PHE A 133 -7.18 -15.84 14.84
CA PHE A 133 -7.31 -17.00 13.96
C PHE A 133 -6.78 -18.26 14.65
N ASP A 134 -7.55 -19.34 14.62
CA ASP A 134 -7.09 -20.65 15.10
C ASP A 134 -6.90 -21.58 13.89
N PRO A 135 -5.64 -21.81 13.46
CA PRO A 135 -5.34 -22.67 12.31
C PRO A 135 -5.94 -24.07 12.41
N LYS A 136 -6.15 -24.59 13.62
CA LYS A 136 -6.70 -25.94 13.83
C LYS A 136 -8.20 -26.02 13.60
N LYS A 137 -8.90 -24.87 13.58
CA LYS A 137 -10.36 -24.81 13.37
C LYS A 137 -10.76 -24.67 11.91
N SER A 138 -9.80 -24.38 11.02
CA SER A 138 -10.05 -24.31 9.59
C SER A 138 -9.70 -25.64 8.93
N SER A 139 -10.64 -26.24 8.21
CA SER A 139 -10.42 -27.50 7.48
C SER A 139 -9.56 -27.35 6.23
N THR A 140 -9.33 -26.12 5.78
CA THR A 140 -8.53 -25.78 4.59
C THR A 140 -7.17 -25.17 4.93
N CYS A 141 -6.86 -24.99 6.22
CA CYS A 141 -5.57 -24.52 6.68
C CYS A 141 -4.49 -25.60 6.59
N SER A 142 -3.31 -25.23 6.13
CA SER A 142 -2.13 -26.09 6.19
C SER A 142 -0.84 -25.27 6.38
N ASN A 143 0.18 -25.90 6.94
CA ASN A 143 1.46 -25.24 7.18
C ASN A 143 2.27 -25.12 5.88
N ILE A 144 2.93 -23.98 5.69
CA ILE A 144 3.90 -23.83 4.60
C ILE A 144 5.21 -24.53 4.99
N SER A 145 5.66 -25.41 4.09
CA SER A 145 6.93 -26.13 4.23
C SER A 145 8.12 -25.20 3.95
N CYS A 146 9.28 -25.57 4.49
CA CYS A 146 10.52 -24.84 4.27
C CYS A 146 11.05 -24.85 2.83
N SER A 147 10.62 -25.82 2.02
CA SER A 147 11.02 -25.87 0.61
C SER A 147 10.18 -24.94 -0.27
N SER A 148 9.08 -24.38 0.27
CA SER A 148 8.23 -23.42 -0.44
C SER A 148 8.99 -22.14 -0.79
N GLU A 149 8.76 -21.61 -1.98
CA GLU A 149 9.35 -20.31 -2.39
C GLU A 149 8.89 -19.18 -1.46
N LEU A 150 7.62 -19.15 -1.05
CA LEU A 150 7.11 -18.20 -0.06
C LEU A 150 7.88 -18.22 1.27
N CYS A 151 8.49 -19.34 1.65
CA CYS A 151 9.33 -19.37 2.85
C CYS A 151 10.71 -18.75 2.61
N LYS A 152 11.27 -18.97 1.42
CA LYS A 152 12.60 -18.50 1.03
C LYS A 152 12.62 -17.00 0.72
N ASP A 153 11.47 -16.45 0.33
CA ASP A 153 11.29 -15.02 0.06
C ASP A 153 11.14 -14.16 1.33
N MET A 154 11.19 -14.78 2.52
CA MET A 154 11.24 -14.05 3.79
C MET A 154 12.67 -13.60 4.10
N ASP A 155 12.84 -12.34 4.51
CA ASP A 155 14.16 -11.83 4.92
C ASP A 155 14.75 -12.58 6.12
N TYR A 156 13.90 -12.93 7.11
CA TYR A 156 14.31 -13.69 8.29
C TYR A 156 13.39 -14.88 8.49
N PHE A 157 13.87 -16.07 8.13
CA PHE A 157 13.16 -17.30 8.39
C PHE A 157 14.03 -18.37 9.04
N LYS A 158 13.38 -19.29 9.76
CA LYS A 158 14.00 -20.47 10.35
C LYS A 158 13.14 -21.69 10.06
N CYS A 159 13.83 -22.80 9.80
CA CYS A 159 13.20 -24.07 9.52
C CYS A 159 13.19 -24.96 10.75
N ASN A 160 12.03 -25.04 11.40
CA ASN A 160 11.82 -25.93 12.54
C ASN A 160 10.33 -26.32 12.61
N ASN A 161 10.01 -27.53 12.14
CA ASN A 161 8.65 -28.04 12.03
C ASN A 161 7.71 -27.12 11.21
N GLY A 162 8.23 -26.59 10.10
CA GLY A 162 7.56 -25.60 9.24
C GLY A 162 8.42 -24.36 9.04
N CYS A 163 7.91 -23.43 8.23
CA CYS A 163 8.54 -22.15 7.98
C CYS A 163 8.20 -21.16 9.10
N LYS A 164 9.17 -20.79 9.93
CA LYS A 164 9.03 -19.72 10.92
C LYS A 164 9.61 -18.44 10.38
N TYR A 165 8.99 -17.30 10.67
CA TYR A 165 9.41 -16.01 10.14
C TYR A 165 9.51 -14.94 11.24
N LEU A 166 10.32 -13.93 10.97
CA LEU A 166 10.29 -12.61 11.59
C LEU A 166 10.22 -11.58 10.47
N TYR A 167 9.24 -10.68 10.53
CA TYR A 167 9.06 -9.63 9.55
C TYR A 167 9.00 -8.28 10.28
N MET A 168 9.68 -7.28 9.73
CA MET A 168 9.77 -5.94 10.32
C MET A 168 9.33 -4.88 9.33
N TYR A 169 8.57 -3.91 9.82
CA TYR A 169 8.06 -2.80 9.04
C TYR A 169 8.88 -1.53 9.24
N GLY A 170 8.71 -0.56 8.35
CA GLY A 170 9.37 0.73 8.44
C GLY A 170 9.02 1.47 9.74
N ASP A 171 7.81 1.31 10.26
CA ASP A 171 7.39 1.95 11.53
C ASP A 171 7.87 1.23 12.80
N GLU A 172 8.86 0.35 12.68
CA GLU A 172 9.40 -0.49 13.76
C GLU A 172 8.44 -1.54 14.33
N SER A 173 7.21 -1.64 13.80
CA SER A 173 6.35 -2.79 14.09
C SER A 173 6.95 -4.07 13.52
N SER A 174 6.61 -5.20 14.14
CA SER A 174 7.07 -6.51 13.70
C SER A 174 6.03 -7.59 13.98
N THR A 175 6.09 -8.63 13.16
CA THR A 175 5.33 -9.86 13.39
C THR A 175 6.28 -11.05 13.29
N GLN A 176 6.12 -11.99 14.21
CA GLN A 176 6.86 -13.22 14.28
C GLN A 176 5.89 -14.39 14.44
N GLY A 177 6.14 -15.44 13.67
CA GLY A 177 5.40 -16.67 13.82
C GLY A 177 5.75 -17.71 12.79
N PHE A 178 4.74 -18.32 12.17
CA PHE A 178 4.94 -19.35 11.15
C PHE A 178 4.07 -19.09 9.93
N MET A 179 4.54 -19.51 8.77
CA MET A 179 3.80 -19.39 7.52
C MET A 179 2.78 -20.51 7.39
N ALA A 180 1.55 -20.14 7.03
CA ALA A 180 0.46 -21.04 6.72
C ALA A 180 -0.15 -20.68 5.37
N MET A 181 -0.95 -21.58 4.81
CA MET A 181 -1.83 -21.28 3.70
C MET A 181 -3.25 -21.67 4.06
N ASP A 182 -4.22 -20.89 3.60
CA ASP A 182 -5.64 -21.18 3.79
C ASP A 182 -6.48 -20.57 2.66
N THR A 183 -7.78 -20.78 2.69
CA THR A 183 -8.76 -20.16 1.81
C THR A 183 -9.09 -18.76 2.30
N PHE A 184 -8.82 -17.76 1.48
CA PHE A 184 -9.25 -16.38 1.72
C PHE A 184 -10.53 -16.13 0.95
N THR A 185 -11.47 -15.41 1.54
CA THR A 185 -12.71 -15.01 0.88
C THR A 185 -12.82 -13.49 0.88
N PHE A 186 -12.96 -12.93 -0.32
CA PHE A 186 -13.05 -11.49 -0.57
C PHE A 186 -14.45 -11.15 -1.08
N GLY A 187 -14.93 -9.95 -0.80
CA GLY A 187 -16.20 -9.47 -1.31
C GLY A 187 -16.59 -8.14 -0.68
N ASP A 188 -17.48 -7.43 -1.35
CA ASP A 188 -18.09 -6.19 -0.86
C ASP A 188 -19.60 -6.43 -0.64
N LEU A 189 -20.21 -5.62 0.22
CA LEU A 189 -21.65 -5.65 0.47
C LEU A 189 -22.41 -5.42 -0.85
N GLY A 190 -23.03 -6.48 -1.36
CA GLY A 190 -23.82 -6.44 -2.60
C GLY A 190 -23.25 -7.20 -3.79
N TYR A 191 -22.04 -7.79 -3.67
CA TYR A 191 -21.47 -8.68 -4.67
C TYR A 191 -21.25 -10.09 -4.13
N ASP A 192 -21.20 -11.07 -5.03
CA ASP A 192 -20.93 -12.45 -4.64
C ASP A 192 -19.49 -12.59 -4.13
N PRO A 193 -19.28 -13.21 -2.95
CA PRO A 193 -17.95 -13.37 -2.38
C PRO A 193 -17.11 -14.36 -3.20
N VAL A 194 -15.84 -14.01 -3.42
CA VAL A 194 -14.86 -14.81 -4.15
C VAL A 194 -13.95 -15.51 -3.14
N SER A 195 -14.00 -16.85 -3.10
CA SER A 195 -13.11 -17.67 -2.28
C SER A 195 -11.91 -18.16 -3.10
N ILE A 196 -10.70 -17.90 -2.61
CA ILE A 196 -9.43 -18.25 -3.25
C ILE A 196 -8.63 -19.15 -2.30
N PRO A 197 -8.37 -20.41 -2.67
CA PRO A 197 -7.62 -21.35 -1.84
C PRO A 197 -6.12 -21.08 -1.90
N ASN A 198 -5.38 -21.64 -0.93
CA ASN A 198 -3.92 -21.69 -0.90
C ASN A 198 -3.22 -20.32 -0.89
N ILE A 199 -3.85 -19.28 -0.32
CA ILE A 199 -3.18 -18.01 -0.06
C ILE A 199 -2.23 -18.19 1.12
N GLY A 200 -0.95 -17.95 0.89
CA GLY A 200 0.08 -17.97 1.91
C GLY A 200 0.09 -16.70 2.75
N PHE A 201 0.19 -16.85 4.06
CA PHE A 201 0.18 -15.73 5.00
C PHE A 201 0.96 -16.08 6.27
N GLY A 202 1.41 -15.04 6.95
CA GLY A 202 2.02 -15.12 8.27
C GLY A 202 0.97 -15.35 9.36
N CYS A 203 1.09 -16.45 10.08
CA CYS A 203 0.40 -16.66 11.33
C CYS A 203 1.24 -16.09 12.48
N GLY A 204 0.96 -14.84 12.85
CA GLY A 204 1.71 -14.09 13.85
C GLY A 204 1.33 -14.50 15.27
N VAL A 205 2.30 -14.98 16.04
CA VAL A 205 2.13 -15.38 17.45
C VAL A 205 2.85 -14.44 18.42
N ASN A 206 3.80 -13.64 17.91
CA ASN A 206 4.36 -12.48 18.61
C ASN A 206 4.29 -11.28 17.65
N ASN A 207 3.49 -10.27 17.98
CA ASN A 207 3.25 -9.09 17.15
C ASN A 207 3.45 -7.85 18.01
N GLN A 208 4.44 -7.05 17.64
CA GLN A 208 4.83 -5.84 18.36
C GLN A 208 4.67 -4.60 17.47
N GLY A 209 4.54 -3.45 18.11
CA GLY A 209 4.29 -2.19 17.44
C GLY A 209 2.86 -1.71 17.66
N THR A 210 2.51 -0.61 17.03
CA THR A 210 1.35 0.19 17.42
C THR A 210 0.49 0.62 16.25
N GLY A 211 -0.74 1.00 16.56
CA GLY A 211 -1.75 1.30 15.53
C GLY A 211 -2.34 0.07 14.83
N LEU A 212 -1.81 -1.13 15.14
CA LEU A 212 -2.29 -2.37 14.55
C LEU A 212 -3.61 -2.87 15.16
N GLY A 213 -3.96 -2.43 16.37
CA GLY A 213 -5.18 -2.88 17.08
C GLY A 213 -6.51 -2.39 16.50
N GLN A 214 -6.50 -1.50 15.50
CA GLN A 214 -7.70 -1.17 14.72
C GLN A 214 -8.05 -2.27 13.71
N GLY A 215 -7.07 -3.09 13.34
CA GLY A 215 -7.22 -4.25 12.48
C GLY A 215 -6.74 -5.51 13.18
N SER A 216 -6.53 -6.55 12.38
CA SER A 216 -6.13 -7.90 12.81
C SER A 216 -4.79 -8.31 12.19
N GLY A 217 -4.10 -7.37 11.55
CA GLY A 217 -2.89 -7.61 10.75
C GLY A 217 -2.79 -6.67 9.56
N LEU A 218 -2.09 -7.13 8.51
CA LEU A 218 -1.78 -6.35 7.31
C LEU A 218 -1.86 -7.23 6.06
N VAL A 219 -2.30 -6.65 4.95
CA VAL A 219 -2.32 -7.26 3.61
C VAL A 219 -1.38 -6.45 2.72
N GLY A 220 -0.20 -7.01 2.48
CA GLY A 220 0.79 -6.40 1.59
C GLY A 220 0.35 -6.50 0.13
N LEU A 221 0.40 -5.37 -0.56
CA LEU A 221 0.13 -5.19 -1.99
C LEU A 221 1.38 -4.80 -2.77
N GLY A 222 2.56 -4.91 -2.16
CA GLY A 222 3.86 -4.67 -2.80
C GLY A 222 4.14 -5.62 -3.97
N ARG A 223 5.31 -5.46 -4.57
CA ARG A 223 5.72 -6.18 -5.79
C ARG A 223 6.44 -7.50 -5.51
N GLY A 224 6.72 -7.81 -4.23
CA GLY A 224 7.40 -9.03 -3.85
C GLY A 224 6.49 -10.26 -3.82
N PRO A 225 7.06 -11.47 -3.77
CA PRO A 225 6.30 -12.72 -3.88
C PRO A 225 5.30 -12.98 -2.75
N LEU A 226 5.51 -12.38 -1.58
CA LEU A 226 4.63 -12.53 -0.42
C LEU A 226 3.32 -11.73 -0.53
N SER A 227 3.22 -10.80 -1.48
CA SER A 227 2.06 -9.91 -1.62
C SER A 227 0.84 -10.60 -2.20
N LEU A 228 -0.34 -10.07 -1.85
CA LEU A 228 -1.61 -10.57 -2.40
C LEU A 228 -1.61 -10.47 -3.93
N ILE A 229 -1.07 -9.39 -4.47
CA ILE A 229 -1.00 -9.15 -5.91
C ILE A 229 -0.17 -10.23 -6.61
N SER A 230 1.01 -10.55 -6.07
CA SER A 230 1.92 -11.57 -6.63
C SER A 230 1.38 -12.98 -6.46
N GLN A 231 0.86 -13.33 -5.28
CA GLN A 231 0.30 -14.67 -5.01
C GLN A 231 -0.91 -14.99 -5.89
N LEU A 232 -1.71 -13.98 -6.23
CA LEU A 232 -2.82 -14.09 -7.16
C LEU A 232 -2.39 -13.96 -8.64
N GLY A 233 -1.11 -13.66 -8.91
CA GLY A 233 -0.55 -13.42 -10.23
C GLY A 233 -1.26 -12.30 -11.00
N LEU A 234 -1.82 -11.32 -10.30
CA LEU A 234 -2.54 -10.21 -10.90
C LEU A 234 -1.57 -9.28 -11.63
N LYS A 235 -1.99 -8.82 -12.80
CA LYS A 235 -1.23 -7.84 -13.61
C LYS A 235 -1.71 -6.41 -13.42
N LYS A 236 -2.85 -6.24 -12.77
CA LYS A 236 -3.44 -4.94 -12.51
C LYS A 236 -4.30 -4.94 -11.25
N PHE A 237 -4.29 -3.81 -10.56
CA PHE A 237 -5.19 -3.50 -9.46
C PHE A 237 -5.38 -1.99 -9.37
N SER A 238 -6.49 -1.56 -8.78
CA SER A 238 -6.73 -0.14 -8.48
C SER A 238 -7.43 0.03 -7.16
N TYR A 239 -7.24 1.16 -6.50
CA TYR A 239 -8.03 1.54 -5.33
C TYR A 239 -8.53 2.97 -5.45
N CYS A 240 -9.62 3.26 -4.73
CA CYS A 240 -10.21 4.59 -4.63
C CYS A 240 -10.53 4.86 -3.16
N LEU A 241 -9.75 5.76 -2.56
CA LEU A 241 -9.84 6.09 -1.14
C LEU A 241 -10.77 7.29 -0.93
N THR A 242 -11.76 7.16 -0.07
CA THR A 242 -12.63 8.26 0.35
C THR A 242 -11.89 9.21 1.29
N SER A 243 -12.38 10.44 1.39
CA SER A 243 -11.76 11.46 2.26
C SER A 243 -11.70 10.99 3.72
N ILE A 244 -10.55 11.19 4.37
CA ILE A 244 -10.40 10.95 5.81
C ILE A 244 -11.30 11.90 6.59
N GLY A 245 -12.00 11.35 7.58
CA GLY A 245 -13.05 12.06 8.35
C GLY A 245 -14.47 11.82 7.81
N GLU A 246 -14.63 11.18 6.65
CA GLU A 246 -15.93 10.70 6.17
C GLU A 246 -16.17 9.25 6.60
N ASN A 247 -17.41 8.94 6.99
CA ASN A 247 -17.84 7.57 7.28
C ASN A 247 -18.38 6.90 6.00
N LYS A 248 -17.53 6.79 4.99
CA LYS A 248 -17.86 6.22 3.67
C LYS A 248 -16.96 5.05 3.31
N THR A 249 -17.47 4.18 2.46
CA THR A 249 -16.75 3.00 1.98
C THR A 249 -15.82 3.40 0.83
N SER A 250 -14.58 2.95 0.91
CA SER A 250 -13.59 2.99 -0.16
C SER A 250 -13.55 1.63 -0.87
N SER A 251 -12.88 1.55 -2.01
CA SER A 251 -12.92 0.34 -2.85
C SER A 251 -11.53 -0.06 -3.34
N LEU A 252 -11.23 -1.36 -3.30
CA LEU A 252 -10.11 -2.00 -3.96
C LEU A 252 -10.66 -2.93 -5.06
N LEU A 253 -10.20 -2.73 -6.29
CA LEU A 253 -10.56 -3.52 -7.47
C LEU A 253 -9.33 -4.32 -7.93
N LEU A 254 -9.48 -5.62 -8.07
CA LEU A 254 -8.39 -6.54 -8.37
C LEU A 254 -8.63 -7.23 -9.72
N GLY A 255 -7.56 -7.44 -10.47
CA GLY A 255 -7.58 -8.25 -11.69
C GLY A 255 -8.43 -7.68 -12.81
N SER A 256 -9.28 -8.50 -13.44
CA SER A 256 -10.01 -8.14 -14.66
C SER A 256 -10.92 -6.92 -14.52
N ILE A 257 -11.31 -6.55 -13.30
CA ILE A 257 -12.16 -5.40 -13.01
C ILE A 257 -11.41 -4.15 -12.53
N ALA A 258 -10.08 -4.20 -12.42
CA ALA A 258 -9.25 -3.09 -11.93
C ALA A 258 -9.31 -1.82 -12.82
N ASP A 259 -9.86 -1.94 -14.03
CA ASP A 259 -10.01 -0.86 -15.00
C ASP A 259 -11.47 -0.51 -15.33
N LEU A 260 -12.45 -1.04 -14.59
CA LEU A 260 -13.88 -0.82 -14.86
C LEU A 260 -14.21 0.68 -15.04
N ASN A 261 -13.67 1.54 -14.17
CA ASN A 261 -13.93 2.99 -14.26
C ASN A 261 -13.13 3.71 -15.35
N TYR A 262 -12.07 3.11 -15.90
CA TYR A 262 -11.41 3.66 -17.10
C TYR A 262 -12.28 3.51 -18.33
N THR A 263 -13.05 2.42 -18.41
CA THR A 263 -13.91 2.17 -19.57
C THR A 263 -15.19 3.01 -19.56
N THR A 264 -15.68 3.40 -18.37
CA THR A 264 -16.91 4.18 -18.21
C THR A 264 -16.67 5.69 -18.15
N SER A 265 -15.46 6.15 -17.81
CA SER A 265 -15.12 7.57 -17.70
C SER A 265 -14.80 8.18 -19.06
N SER A 266 -15.82 8.68 -19.76
CA SER A 266 -15.69 9.50 -20.97
C SER A 266 -15.14 10.92 -20.70
N VAL A 267 -14.37 11.14 -19.62
CA VAL A 267 -14.12 12.49 -19.05
C VAL A 267 -12.64 12.84 -18.83
N GLY A 268 -11.68 11.96 -19.11
CA GLY A 268 -10.27 12.35 -18.96
C GLY A 268 -9.29 11.44 -19.67
N ILE A 269 -8.21 12.03 -20.21
CA ILE A 269 -7.06 11.26 -20.67
C ILE A 269 -6.38 10.72 -19.41
N LEU A 270 -6.33 9.40 -19.31
CA LEU A 270 -5.46 8.68 -18.39
C LEU A 270 -4.03 9.21 -18.53
N GLN A 271 -3.58 10.01 -17.58
CA GLN A 271 -2.17 10.30 -17.43
C GLN A 271 -1.60 9.33 -16.41
N GLY A 272 -0.52 8.68 -16.79
CA GLY A 272 0.20 7.74 -15.96
C GLY A 272 1.68 8.05 -16.02
N THR A 273 2.38 7.67 -14.97
CA THR A 273 3.84 7.72 -14.88
C THR A 273 4.39 6.31 -14.84
N SER A 274 5.60 6.12 -15.39
CA SER A 274 6.27 4.83 -15.33
C SER A 274 6.71 4.51 -13.91
N LEU A 275 6.48 3.26 -13.51
CA LEU A 275 7.10 2.68 -12.34
C LEU A 275 8.61 2.50 -12.61
N ILE A 276 9.41 2.85 -11.62
CA ILE A 276 10.87 2.65 -11.65
C ILE A 276 11.22 1.48 -10.75
N GLN A 277 12.30 0.78 -11.07
CA GLN A 277 12.82 -0.30 -10.24
C GLN A 277 13.99 0.20 -9.41
N ASN A 278 13.97 -0.10 -8.11
CA ASN A 278 15.12 -0.02 -7.24
C ASN A 278 15.61 -1.45 -6.98
N PRO A 279 16.79 -1.87 -7.47
CA PRO A 279 17.26 -3.25 -7.28
C PRO A 279 17.51 -3.61 -5.82
N PHE A 280 17.70 -2.61 -4.94
CA PHE A 280 17.89 -2.83 -3.51
C PHE A 280 16.58 -2.93 -2.73
N GLN A 281 15.48 -2.42 -3.30
CA GLN A 281 14.15 -2.41 -2.69
C GLN A 281 13.08 -2.68 -3.77
N PRO A 282 13.08 -3.87 -4.38
CA PRO A 282 12.24 -4.16 -5.56
C PRO A 282 10.74 -4.21 -5.26
N SER A 283 10.37 -4.37 -3.99
CA SER A 283 8.98 -4.48 -3.54
C SER A 283 8.18 -3.19 -3.67
N PHE A 284 8.84 -2.02 -3.63
CA PHE A 284 8.12 -0.74 -3.65
C PHE A 284 7.72 -0.28 -5.06
N TYR A 285 6.62 0.48 -5.11
CA TYR A 285 6.17 1.18 -6.30
C TYR A 285 6.86 2.55 -6.41
N TYR A 286 8.07 2.59 -6.98
CA TYR A 286 8.78 3.85 -7.21
C TYR A 286 8.22 4.62 -8.39
N VAL A 287 8.13 5.94 -8.23
CA VAL A 287 7.81 6.90 -9.29
C VAL A 287 8.86 7.99 -9.37
N TYR A 288 8.99 8.61 -10.55
CA TYR A 288 9.92 9.70 -10.76
C TYR A 288 9.23 11.05 -10.62
N LEU A 289 9.57 11.80 -9.59
CA LEU A 289 9.14 13.19 -9.41
C LEU A 289 10.20 14.15 -9.97
N GLU A 290 9.81 14.98 -10.93
CA GLU A 290 10.69 15.94 -11.62
C GLU A 290 10.67 17.33 -10.98
N GLY A 291 9.57 17.68 -10.33
CA GLY A 291 9.39 18.98 -9.70
C GLY A 291 8.04 19.13 -9.03
N ILE A 292 7.86 20.27 -8.35
CA ILE A 292 6.62 20.64 -7.66
C ILE A 292 6.32 22.09 -7.98
N THR A 293 5.07 22.39 -8.30
CA THR A 293 4.56 23.76 -8.47
C THR A 293 3.59 24.09 -7.34
N VAL A 294 3.75 25.28 -6.75
CA VAL A 294 2.83 25.86 -5.76
C VAL A 294 2.26 27.16 -6.31
N GLY A 295 0.93 27.25 -6.43
CA GLY A 295 0.26 28.28 -7.21
C GLY A 295 0.73 28.24 -8.67
N GLU A 296 1.33 29.33 -9.14
CA GLU A 296 1.94 29.44 -10.48
C GLU A 296 3.48 29.33 -10.44
N THR A 297 4.06 28.99 -9.28
CA THR A 297 5.52 29.00 -9.09
C THR A 297 6.07 27.58 -9.11
N LEU A 298 6.77 27.22 -10.19
CA LEU A 298 7.61 26.03 -10.23
C LEU A 298 8.78 26.21 -9.25
N LEU A 299 8.86 25.32 -8.26
CA LEU A 299 9.89 25.41 -7.23
C LEU A 299 11.26 25.05 -7.81
N PRO A 300 12.35 25.73 -7.39
CA PRO A 300 13.70 25.46 -7.87
C PRO A 300 14.30 24.21 -7.17
N ILE A 301 13.62 23.07 -7.26
CA ILE A 301 14.08 21.79 -6.72
C ILE A 301 15.10 21.19 -7.70
N SER A 302 16.21 20.66 -7.17
CA SER A 302 17.19 19.98 -8.02
C SER A 302 16.56 18.73 -8.66
N LYS A 303 16.82 18.51 -9.94
CA LYS A 303 16.41 17.29 -10.65
C LYS A 303 17.02 16.00 -10.08
N THR A 304 18.01 16.12 -9.19
CA THR A 304 18.62 14.97 -8.50
C THR A 304 17.98 14.66 -7.15
N THR A 305 17.17 15.56 -6.59
CA THR A 305 16.61 15.43 -5.23
C THR A 305 15.80 14.14 -5.08
N PHE A 306 15.02 13.76 -6.09
CA PHE A 306 14.17 12.56 -6.04
C PHE A 306 14.73 11.36 -6.81
N LYS A 307 16.02 11.39 -7.19
CA LYS A 307 16.64 10.24 -7.85
C LYS A 307 16.90 9.11 -6.84
N ILE A 308 16.84 7.88 -7.34
CA ILE A 308 17.39 6.72 -6.64
C ILE A 308 18.91 6.79 -6.80
N GLY A 309 19.63 6.74 -5.68
CA GLY A 309 21.09 6.70 -5.63
C GLY A 309 21.65 5.36 -6.12
N GLU A 310 22.95 5.33 -6.41
CA GLU A 310 23.63 4.11 -6.85
C GLU A 310 23.64 3.00 -5.77
N ASP A 311 23.50 3.40 -4.50
CA ASP A 311 23.37 2.54 -3.33
C ASP A 311 21.90 2.15 -3.02
N GLY A 312 20.96 2.55 -3.87
CA GLY A 312 19.52 2.31 -3.68
C GLY A 312 18.84 3.29 -2.72
N SER A 313 19.54 4.29 -2.19
CA SER A 313 18.96 5.33 -1.34
C SER A 313 18.07 6.31 -2.13
N GLY A 314 17.20 7.04 -1.44
CA GLY A 314 16.36 8.08 -2.06
C GLY A 314 15.20 7.52 -2.88
N GLY A 315 14.84 8.23 -3.96
CA GLY A 315 13.63 7.96 -4.74
C GLY A 315 12.33 8.46 -4.10
N MET A 316 11.23 8.23 -4.78
CA MET A 316 9.87 8.47 -4.29
C MET A 316 8.99 7.24 -4.52
N ILE A 317 8.26 6.80 -3.50
CA ILE A 317 7.32 5.68 -3.60
C ILE A 317 5.87 6.14 -3.43
N ILE A 318 4.93 5.35 -3.94
CA ILE A 318 3.50 5.49 -3.63
C ILE A 318 3.14 4.48 -2.53
N ASP A 319 2.58 4.98 -1.44
CA ASP A 319 2.30 4.15 -0.26
C ASP A 319 0.90 4.45 0.30
N SER A 320 -0.01 3.47 0.23
CA SER A 320 -1.34 3.56 0.84
C SER A 320 -1.30 3.40 2.36
N GLY A 321 -0.24 2.76 2.88
CA GLY A 321 -0.04 2.52 4.30
C GLY A 321 0.45 3.75 5.06
N THR A 322 0.99 4.76 4.39
CA THR A 322 1.43 6.05 4.98
C THR A 322 0.38 7.13 4.81
N THR A 323 0.08 7.89 5.86
CA THR A 323 -1.06 8.81 5.86
C THR A 323 -0.78 10.12 5.11
N ILE A 324 0.31 10.83 5.47
CA ILE A 324 0.68 12.09 4.79
C ILE A 324 1.85 11.90 3.84
N THR A 325 1.98 12.79 2.86
CA THR A 325 3.14 12.81 1.97
C THR A 325 4.39 13.30 2.69
N TYR A 326 5.49 12.56 2.55
CA TYR A 326 6.81 12.90 3.06
C TYR A 326 7.75 13.24 1.92
N ILE A 327 8.35 14.42 1.94
CA ILE A 327 9.21 14.93 0.87
C ILE A 327 10.60 15.21 1.42
N GLN A 328 11.64 14.94 0.63
CA GLN A 328 13.01 15.29 1.01
C GLN A 328 13.12 16.71 1.59
N GLU A 329 13.86 16.82 2.70
CA GLU A 329 13.91 18.01 3.54
C GLU A 329 14.15 19.31 2.76
N ASP A 330 15.12 19.33 1.85
CA ASP A 330 15.43 20.51 1.02
C ASP A 330 14.25 20.94 0.14
N ALA A 331 13.58 19.98 -0.50
CA ALA A 331 12.40 20.25 -1.31
C ALA A 331 11.21 20.69 -0.44
N PHE A 332 11.00 20.05 0.71
CA PHE A 332 9.94 20.43 1.63
C PHE A 332 10.15 21.84 2.21
N GLY A 333 11.40 22.25 2.47
CA GLY A 333 11.75 23.62 2.84
C GLY A 333 11.30 24.65 1.80
N LEU A 334 11.49 24.35 0.51
CA LEU A 334 11.02 25.20 -0.59
C LEU A 334 9.49 25.27 -0.67
N ILE A 335 8.81 24.12 -0.52
CA ILE A 335 7.34 24.05 -0.48
C ILE A 335 6.80 24.94 0.65
N LYS A 336 7.33 24.78 1.87
CA LYS A 336 6.88 25.57 3.02
C LYS A 336 7.05 27.07 2.78
N LYS A 337 8.22 27.48 2.28
CA LYS A 337 8.51 28.88 1.98
C LYS A 337 7.50 29.47 1.00
N GLU A 338 7.14 28.71 -0.03
CA GLU A 338 6.22 29.19 -1.06
C GLU A 338 4.76 29.25 -0.58
N PHE A 339 4.31 28.28 0.21
CA PHE A 339 3.00 28.36 0.87
C PHE A 339 2.93 29.56 1.83
N ILE A 340 3.96 29.80 2.64
CA ILE A 340 4.02 30.97 3.53
C ILE A 340 3.90 32.28 2.73
N ARG A 341 4.57 32.35 1.57
CA ARG A 341 4.55 33.53 0.70
C ARG A 341 3.15 33.79 0.11
N GLN A 342 2.42 32.74 -0.27
CA GLN A 342 1.16 32.87 -1.01
C GLN A 342 -0.09 32.88 -0.14
N MET A 343 -0.12 32.16 0.99
CA MET A 343 -1.31 32.04 1.85
C MET A 343 -1.76 33.37 2.45
N LYS A 344 -0.84 34.32 2.68
CA LYS A 344 -1.11 35.63 3.31
C LYS A 344 -1.86 35.55 4.65
N LEU A 345 -1.82 34.40 5.33
CA LEU A 345 -2.36 34.19 6.66
C LEU A 345 -1.24 34.24 7.71
N ARG A 346 -1.61 34.51 8.97
CA ARG A 346 -0.66 34.39 10.08
C ARG A 346 -0.27 32.91 10.25
N ARG A 347 1.03 32.65 10.44
CA ARG A 347 1.49 31.29 10.77
C ARG A 347 1.06 30.96 12.19
N SER A 348 0.44 29.80 12.37
CA SER A 348 0.22 29.25 13.69
C SER A 348 1.55 28.83 14.30
N GLN A 349 1.68 28.98 15.62
CA GLN A 349 2.86 28.60 16.40
C GLN A 349 2.53 27.48 17.39
N GLU A 350 1.41 26.80 17.19
CA GLU A 350 0.93 25.80 18.12
C GLU A 350 1.55 24.43 17.83
N ASP A 351 2.53 24.05 18.65
CA ASP A 351 3.27 22.80 18.52
C ASP A 351 2.39 21.55 18.69
N SER A 352 1.23 21.68 19.35
CA SER A 352 0.28 20.57 19.57
C SER A 352 -0.35 20.06 18.28
N ILE A 353 -0.26 20.81 17.17
CA ILE A 353 -0.88 20.46 15.89
C ILE A 353 -0.20 19.28 15.21
N GLY A 354 1.11 19.08 15.43
CA GLY A 354 1.87 17.94 14.90
C GLY A 354 2.27 18.01 13.42
N LEU A 355 1.67 18.92 12.64
CA LEU A 355 2.04 19.24 11.25
C LEU A 355 3.02 20.43 11.18
N ASP A 356 3.95 20.38 10.23
CA ASP A 356 5.09 21.30 10.17
C ASP A 356 4.74 22.71 9.66
N LEU A 357 3.58 22.88 9.02
CA LEU A 357 3.13 24.17 8.50
C LEU A 357 1.62 24.35 8.65
N CYS A 358 1.25 25.29 9.52
CA CYS A 358 -0.14 25.67 9.78
C CYS A 358 -0.32 27.20 9.78
N PHE A 359 -1.53 27.62 9.44
CA PHE A 359 -1.95 29.01 9.42
C PHE A 359 -3.21 29.18 10.26
N ASP A 360 -3.34 30.32 10.93
CA ASP A 360 -4.55 30.65 11.67
C ASP A 360 -5.68 31.01 10.70
N LEU A 361 -6.86 30.47 10.96
CA LEU A 361 -8.08 30.82 10.24
C LEU A 361 -8.51 32.24 10.61
N PRO A 362 -9.03 33.03 9.65
CA PRO A 362 -9.70 34.28 9.97
C PRO A 362 -10.88 34.02 10.93
N THR A 363 -11.10 34.95 11.85
CA THR A 363 -12.15 34.86 12.90
C THR A 363 -13.57 35.12 12.41
N ASP A 364 -13.76 35.52 11.15
CA ASP A 364 -15.08 35.79 10.59
C ASP A 364 -15.82 34.49 10.24
N ASP A 365 -17.15 34.51 10.34
CA ASP A 365 -18.04 33.33 10.39
C ASP A 365 -18.10 32.43 9.14
N THR A 366 -17.20 32.57 8.15
CA THR A 366 -16.93 31.61 7.05
C THR A 366 -16.01 32.27 5.99
N PRO A 367 -14.68 32.25 6.14
CA PRO A 367 -13.82 32.67 5.06
C PRO A 367 -13.70 31.50 4.08
N GLU A 368 -14.09 31.72 2.83
CA GLU A 368 -13.69 30.85 1.72
C GLU A 368 -12.17 31.00 1.55
N ILE A 369 -11.40 30.07 2.13
CA ILE A 369 -9.94 30.17 2.16
C ILE A 369 -9.43 29.78 0.78
N THR A 370 -8.85 30.75 0.07
CA THR A 370 -8.12 30.44 -1.16
C THR A 370 -6.75 29.87 -0.78
N VAL A 371 -6.54 28.59 -1.08
CA VAL A 371 -5.25 27.92 -0.89
C VAL A 371 -4.49 27.85 -2.21
N PRO A 372 -3.16 28.04 -2.22
CA PRO A 372 -2.35 27.86 -3.42
C PRO A 372 -2.54 26.46 -3.99
N LYS A 373 -2.70 26.36 -5.31
CA LYS A 373 -2.73 25.08 -6.02
C LYS A 373 -1.44 24.30 -5.74
N LEU A 374 -1.52 22.98 -5.64
CA LEU A 374 -0.35 22.12 -5.50
C LEU A 374 -0.32 21.11 -6.66
N LYS A 375 0.79 21.08 -7.38
CA LYS A 375 0.98 20.20 -8.53
C LYS A 375 2.29 19.44 -8.42
N PHE A 376 2.21 18.11 -8.55
CA PHE A 376 3.36 17.22 -8.65
C PHE A 376 3.64 16.95 -10.13
N HIS A 377 4.86 17.22 -10.55
CA HIS A 377 5.32 16.94 -11.92
C HIS A 377 6.03 15.60 -11.95
N PHE A 378 5.29 14.53 -12.18
CA PHE A 378 5.89 13.21 -12.40
C PHE A 378 6.40 13.09 -13.84
N LYS A 379 7.31 12.16 -14.08
CA LYS A 379 7.79 11.89 -15.43
C LYS A 379 6.62 11.49 -16.35
N GLY A 380 6.28 12.36 -17.29
CA GLY A 380 5.22 12.14 -18.27
C GLY A 380 3.81 12.49 -17.80
N MET A 381 3.63 13.05 -16.59
CA MET A 381 2.32 13.40 -16.05
C MET A 381 2.40 14.53 -15.03
N ASP A 382 1.44 15.46 -15.12
CA ASP A 382 1.21 16.48 -14.10
C ASP A 382 -0.01 16.11 -13.25
N LEU A 383 0.18 15.97 -11.94
CA LEU A 383 -0.90 15.72 -11.00
C LEU A 383 -1.18 16.98 -10.17
N GLU A 384 -2.21 17.74 -10.55
CA GLU A 384 -2.77 18.82 -9.73
C GLU A 384 -3.72 18.21 -8.70
N LEU A 385 -3.45 18.46 -7.42
CA LEU A 385 -4.25 17.91 -6.33
C LEU A 385 -5.40 18.85 -5.97
N PRO A 386 -6.57 18.31 -5.61
CA PRO A 386 -7.60 19.06 -4.91
C PRO A 386 -7.09 19.63 -3.58
N GLY A 387 -7.59 20.80 -3.17
CA GLY A 387 -7.15 21.49 -1.94
C GLY A 387 -7.25 20.61 -0.69
N GLU A 388 -8.31 19.83 -0.61
CA GLU A 388 -8.61 18.88 0.47
C GLU A 388 -7.62 17.71 0.58
N ASN A 389 -6.84 17.44 -0.47
CA ASN A 389 -5.80 16.41 -0.53
C ASN A 389 -4.44 16.90 -0.02
N TYR A 390 -4.30 18.17 0.36
CA TYR A 390 -3.07 18.67 0.97
C TYR A 390 -3.28 19.75 2.04
N MET A 391 -4.49 20.28 2.21
CA MET A 391 -4.83 21.21 3.28
C MET A 391 -5.85 20.60 4.23
N ILE A 392 -5.48 20.50 5.51
CA ILE A 392 -6.36 20.06 6.60
C ILE A 392 -6.90 21.29 7.30
N VAL A 393 -8.21 21.52 7.18
CA VAL A 393 -8.90 22.60 7.88
C VAL A 393 -9.50 22.04 9.17
N ASP A 394 -9.21 22.69 10.30
CA ASP A 394 -9.87 22.43 11.58
C ASP A 394 -10.43 23.75 12.14
N THR A 395 -11.75 23.91 12.01
CA THR A 395 -12.45 25.12 12.47
C THR A 395 -12.56 25.20 13.99
N LYS A 396 -12.44 24.08 14.72
CA LYS A 396 -12.47 24.08 16.19
C LYS A 396 -11.16 24.60 16.77
N MET A 397 -10.05 24.20 16.17
CA MET A 397 -8.72 24.73 16.51
C MET A 397 -8.43 26.07 15.82
N GLY A 398 -9.24 26.47 14.83
CA GLY A 398 -9.05 27.71 14.10
C GLY A 398 -7.80 27.68 13.23
N VAL A 399 -7.47 26.53 12.63
CA VAL A 399 -6.25 26.37 11.81
C VAL A 399 -6.49 25.70 10.47
N VAL A 400 -5.60 25.98 9.51
CA VAL A 400 -5.46 25.24 8.25
C VAL A 400 -4.01 24.83 8.06
N CYS A 401 -3.76 23.55 7.82
CA CYS A 401 -2.43 22.95 7.86
C CYS A 401 -2.09 22.18 6.59
N LEU A 402 -0.83 22.25 6.17
CA LEU A 402 -0.30 21.45 5.06
C LEU A 402 -0.11 19.99 5.51
N ALA A 403 -0.77 19.05 4.85
CA ALA A 403 -0.71 17.60 5.09
C ALA A 403 0.55 16.96 4.47
N MET A 404 1.71 17.54 4.78
CA MET A 404 3.01 17.09 4.28
C MET A 404 4.09 17.31 5.34
N ALA A 405 5.14 16.50 5.31
CA ALA A 405 6.27 16.62 6.23
C ALA A 405 7.63 16.33 5.56
N ALA A 406 8.71 16.68 6.24
CA ALA A 406 10.06 16.40 5.77
C ALA A 406 10.43 14.91 5.89
N SER A 407 11.19 14.41 4.93
CA SER A 407 11.91 13.14 4.97
C SER A 407 13.41 13.36 4.90
N SER A 408 14.18 12.55 5.63
CA SER A 408 15.64 12.51 5.62
C SER A 408 16.21 11.48 4.63
N GLY A 409 15.45 11.07 3.62
CA GLY A 409 15.88 10.09 2.64
C GLY A 409 14.86 9.86 1.51
N MET A 410 14.21 8.71 1.52
CA MET A 410 13.16 8.37 0.54
C MET A 410 11.94 9.27 0.72
N SER A 411 11.37 9.77 -0.38
CA SER A 411 10.08 10.48 -0.36
C SER A 411 8.91 9.49 -0.51
N ILE A 412 7.75 9.82 0.04
CA ILE A 412 6.55 8.97 0.01
C ILE A 412 5.35 9.82 -0.38
N PHE A 413 4.61 9.38 -1.39
CA PHE A 413 3.29 9.89 -1.73
C PHE A 413 2.25 9.17 -0.86
N GLY A 414 1.78 9.83 0.20
CA GLY A 414 0.88 9.26 1.20
C GLY A 414 -0.59 9.22 0.78
N ASN A 415 -1.40 8.52 1.56
CA ASN A 415 -2.78 8.19 1.21
C ASN A 415 -3.73 9.40 1.19
N ILE A 416 -3.46 10.48 1.95
CA ILE A 416 -4.26 11.72 1.87
C ILE A 416 -4.18 12.35 0.49
N GLN A 417 -3.01 12.33 -0.15
CA GLN A 417 -2.85 12.85 -1.50
C GLN A 417 -3.49 11.94 -2.56
N GLN A 418 -3.82 10.69 -2.21
CA GLN A 418 -4.46 9.69 -3.06
C GLN A 418 -6.00 9.67 -2.91
N GLN A 419 -6.58 10.43 -1.97
CA GLN A 419 -8.03 10.44 -1.72
C GLN A 419 -8.81 11.02 -2.91
N ASN A 420 -10.00 10.48 -3.19
CA ASN A 420 -10.84 10.86 -4.33
C ASN A 420 -10.09 10.82 -5.68
N LEU A 421 -9.08 9.96 -5.76
CA LEU A 421 -8.41 9.55 -6.98
C LEU A 421 -8.53 8.03 -7.10
N LEU A 422 -8.92 7.54 -8.26
CA LEU A 422 -8.69 6.16 -8.63
C LEU A 422 -7.21 6.02 -8.97
N VAL A 423 -6.47 5.29 -8.13
CA VAL A 423 -5.06 4.98 -8.33
C VAL A 423 -4.95 3.59 -8.93
N PHE A 424 -4.46 3.51 -10.15
CA PHE A 424 -4.36 2.25 -10.89
C PHE A 424 -2.93 1.88 -11.16
N HIS A 425 -2.61 0.66 -10.77
CA HIS A 425 -1.33 0.02 -11.00
C HIS A 425 -1.51 -0.97 -12.17
N ASP A 426 -0.90 -0.65 -13.31
CA ASP A 426 -0.77 -1.55 -14.46
C ASP A 426 0.64 -2.13 -14.42
N LEU A 427 0.77 -3.32 -13.87
CA LEU A 427 2.05 -4.00 -13.66
C LEU A 427 2.57 -4.66 -14.93
N GLU A 428 1.71 -4.86 -15.93
CA GLU A 428 2.14 -5.32 -17.25
C GLU A 428 2.83 -4.20 -18.03
N LYS A 429 2.27 -2.99 -17.95
CA LYS A 429 2.88 -1.80 -18.56
C LYS A 429 3.89 -1.08 -17.68
N GLU A 430 4.06 -1.53 -16.43
CA GLU A 430 4.92 -0.87 -15.44
C GLU A 430 4.55 0.61 -15.29
N THR A 431 3.26 0.90 -15.08
CA THR A 431 2.74 2.27 -14.93
C THR A 431 1.79 2.39 -13.76
N VAL A 432 1.72 3.60 -13.21
CA VAL A 432 0.69 4.00 -12.26
C VAL A 432 -0.03 5.24 -12.79
N SER A 433 -1.35 5.25 -12.70
CA SER A 433 -2.20 6.33 -13.20
C SER A 433 -3.14 6.85 -12.12
N PHE A 434 -3.46 8.13 -12.19
CA PHE A 434 -4.36 8.80 -11.26
C PHE A 434 -5.53 9.41 -12.01
N LEU A 435 -6.74 9.15 -11.55
CA LEU A 435 -7.96 9.70 -12.14
C LEU A 435 -8.85 10.29 -11.05
N PRO A 436 -9.14 11.60 -11.06
CA PRO A 436 -10.12 12.19 -10.17
C PRO A 436 -11.45 11.45 -10.23
N THR A 437 -11.89 10.92 -9.09
CA THR A 437 -13.01 10.00 -8.99
C THR A 437 -13.75 10.23 -7.68
N GLN A 438 -15.07 10.25 -7.73
CA GLN A 438 -15.89 10.26 -6.53
C GLN A 438 -15.93 8.84 -5.93
N CYS A 439 -14.99 8.55 -5.02
CA CYS A 439 -14.72 7.18 -4.58
C CYS A 439 -15.86 6.52 -3.80
N ASP A 440 -16.76 7.28 -3.18
CA ASP A 440 -17.89 6.74 -2.42
C ASP A 440 -19.05 6.25 -3.30
N LEU A 441 -19.02 6.54 -4.60
CA LEU A 441 -20.00 6.07 -5.58
C LEU A 441 -19.48 4.89 -6.42
N LEU A 442 -18.24 4.48 -6.18
CA LEU A 442 -17.52 3.46 -6.92
C LEU A 442 -17.66 2.10 -6.26
#